data_AF-A0A081AVK7-F1
#
_entry.id   AF-A0A081AVK7-F1
#
_cell.length_a   1.000
_cell.length_b   1.000
_cell.length_c   1.000
_cell.angle_alpha   90.00
_cell.angle_beta   90.00
_cell.angle_gamma   90.00
#
_symmetry.space_group_name_H-M   'P 1'
#
loop_
_entity.id
_entity.type
_entity.pdbx_description
1 polymer ?
#
loop_
_entity_poly.entity_id
_entity_poly.type
_entity_poly.pdbx_seq_one_letter_code
_entity_poly.pdbx_strand_id
1 'polypeptide(L)'
;MRSIVNWLYTEHREGYRPDIKNVHFVWSVRDRDLIQALVDGTELHHETNNCESYFPPRIQDVNEAGSTFFSEFYLTRGEKDVEAQLDHQLRNCLRYGSRPDVTKILRSMGEKAKQDDSTRVAVLVCGPKPLVNGVVATGMTLSKEMKIQFDVHTELFDF
;
A
#
# COMPACT_ATOMS: atom_id res chain seq x y z
N MET A 1 8.63 0.21 -5.52
CA MET A 1 7.60 0.52 -4.49
C MET A 1 7.84 -0.16 -3.13
N ARG A 2 8.12 -1.48 -3.03
CA ARG A 2 8.41 -2.16 -1.73
C ARG A 2 9.47 -1.44 -0.88
N SER A 3 10.60 -1.10 -1.49
CA SER A 3 11.72 -0.40 -0.85
C SER A 3 11.30 0.93 -0.24
N ILE A 4 10.46 1.70 -0.93
CA ILE A 4 9.96 3.00 -0.47
C ILE A 4 9.16 2.85 0.81
N VAL A 5 8.25 1.87 0.87
CA VAL A 5 7.42 1.67 2.08
C VAL A 5 8.27 1.18 3.25
N ASN A 6 9.21 0.25 3.01
CA ASN A 6 10.15 -0.18 4.05
C ASN A 6 10.97 0.99 4.58
N TRP A 7 11.48 1.86 3.69
CA TRP A 7 12.22 3.05 4.08
C TRP A 7 11.34 4.02 4.90
N LEU A 8 10.12 4.33 4.45
CA LEU A 8 9.20 5.19 5.19
C LEU A 8 8.88 4.63 6.58
N TYR A 9 8.71 3.30 6.68
CA TYR A 9 8.47 2.64 7.96
C TYR A 9 9.67 2.75 8.90
N THR A 10 10.88 2.49 8.40
CA THR A 10 12.11 2.66 9.19
C THR A 10 12.26 4.10 9.65
N GLU A 11 12.13 5.08 8.76
CA GLU A 11 12.22 6.51 9.11
C GLU A 11 11.19 6.94 10.16
N HIS A 12 9.96 6.42 10.06
CA HIS A 12 8.92 6.68 11.06
C HIS A 12 9.26 6.05 12.41
N ARG A 13 9.65 4.77 12.41
CA ARG A 13 9.96 4.01 13.64
C ARG A 13 11.16 4.57 14.38
N GLU A 14 12.21 4.96 13.66
CA GLU A 14 13.42 5.59 14.25
C GLU A 14 13.18 7.05 14.65
N GLY A 15 11.98 7.60 14.42
CA GLY A 15 11.61 8.96 14.85
C GLY A 15 12.12 10.08 13.94
N TYR A 16 12.66 9.77 12.76
CA TYR A 16 13.05 10.76 11.75
C TYR A 16 11.85 11.38 11.04
N ARG A 17 10.74 10.63 10.94
CA ARG A 17 9.48 11.09 10.33
C ARG A 17 8.25 10.82 11.22
N PRO A 18 8.16 11.44 12.41
CA PRO A 18 7.07 11.23 13.37
C PRO A 18 5.75 11.87 12.94
N ASP A 19 5.82 12.74 11.92
CA ASP A 19 4.71 13.43 11.27
C ASP A 19 3.92 12.53 10.32
N ILE A 20 4.49 11.40 9.87
CA ILE A 20 3.75 10.39 9.12
C ILE A 20 2.65 9.80 10.03
N LYS A 21 1.39 10.10 9.69
CA LYS A 21 0.22 9.56 10.42
C LYS A 21 -0.43 8.38 9.73
N ASN A 22 -0.42 8.38 8.39
CA ASN A 22 -1.11 7.39 7.59
C ASN A 22 -0.35 7.10 6.29
N VAL A 23 -0.03 5.82 6.06
CA VAL A 23 0.53 5.25 4.84
C VAL A 23 -0.34 4.08 4.44
N HIS A 24 -0.92 4.15 3.24
CA HIS A 24 -1.72 3.07 2.67
C HIS A 24 -1.02 2.53 1.42
N PHE A 25 -0.44 1.35 1.52
CA PHE A 25 0.17 0.65 0.40
C PHE A 25 -0.85 -0.27 -0.28
N VAL A 26 -1.01 -0.13 -1.59
CA VAL A 26 -1.96 -0.94 -2.36
C VAL A 26 -1.21 -1.58 -3.51
N TRP A 27 -1.30 -2.90 -3.62
CA TRP A 27 -0.68 -3.62 -4.72
C TRP A 27 -1.68 -4.52 -5.44
N SER A 28 -1.79 -4.34 -6.76
CA SER A 28 -2.69 -5.11 -7.60
C SER A 28 -1.88 -5.88 -8.63
N VAL A 29 -2.03 -7.20 -8.61
CA VAL A 29 -1.29 -8.12 -9.49
C VAL A 29 -2.23 -9.13 -10.13
N ARG A 30 -1.71 -9.85 -11.12
CA ARG A 30 -2.49 -10.82 -11.87
C ARG A 30 -2.55 -12.18 -11.21
N ASP A 31 -1.45 -12.63 -10.63
CA ASP A 31 -1.28 -14.00 -10.15
C ASP A 31 -0.66 -14.01 -8.75
N ARG A 32 -0.82 -15.15 -8.09
CA ARG A 32 -0.38 -15.38 -6.71
C ARG A 32 1.15 -15.36 -6.60
N ASP A 33 1.84 -15.86 -7.62
CA ASP A 33 3.30 -15.99 -7.63
C ASP A 33 4.01 -14.64 -7.46
N LEU A 34 3.45 -13.55 -8.01
CA LEU A 34 3.98 -12.21 -7.79
C LEU A 34 3.86 -11.76 -6.33
N ILE A 35 2.74 -12.07 -5.66
CA ILE A 35 2.58 -11.77 -4.22
C ILE A 35 3.52 -12.65 -3.41
N GLN A 36 3.61 -13.93 -3.77
CA GLN A 36 4.50 -14.88 -3.14
C GLN A 36 5.95 -14.41 -3.21
N ALA A 37 6.42 -13.92 -4.37
CA ALA A 37 7.78 -13.38 -4.53
C ALA A 37 8.05 -12.15 -3.63
N LEU A 38 7.03 -11.33 -3.35
CA LEU A 38 7.16 -10.21 -2.40
C LEU A 38 7.36 -10.71 -0.96
N VAL A 39 6.66 -11.80 -0.62
CA VAL A 39 6.65 -12.41 0.71
C VAL A 39 7.86 -13.32 0.95
N ASP A 40 8.32 -14.04 -0.07
CA ASP A 40 9.42 -15.01 0.01
C ASP A 40 10.80 -14.37 -0.10
N GLY A 41 10.90 -13.16 -0.63
CA GLY A 41 12.17 -12.46 -0.90
C GLY A 41 12.96 -12.02 0.35
N THR A 42 12.98 -12.85 1.41
CA THR A 42 13.54 -12.61 2.74
C THR A 42 14.61 -13.60 3.19
N GLU A 43 14.92 -14.66 2.45
CA GLU A 43 15.93 -15.64 2.93
C GLU A 43 17.39 -15.15 2.85
N LEU A 44 17.69 -13.97 2.28
CA LEU A 44 19.07 -13.55 2.04
C LEU A 44 19.68 -12.53 3.02
N HIS A 45 18.98 -12.17 4.11
CA HIS A 45 19.59 -11.32 5.15
C HIS A 45 19.34 -11.88 6.55
N HIS A 46 20.02 -12.98 6.85
CA HIS A 46 20.45 -13.22 8.22
C HIS A 46 21.39 -12.09 8.64
N GLU A 47 21.03 -11.45 9.77
CA GLU A 47 21.98 -10.91 10.75
C GLU A 47 22.72 -9.62 10.40
N THR A 48 22.04 -8.49 10.65
CA THR A 48 22.62 -7.46 11.53
C THR A 48 21.52 -6.56 12.08
N ASN A 49 21.36 -6.57 13.41
CA ASN A 49 20.55 -5.66 14.24
C ASN A 49 19.04 -5.62 13.95
N ASN A 50 18.24 -6.27 14.82
CA ASN A 50 16.93 -5.87 15.40
C ASN A 50 15.95 -4.94 14.62
N CYS A 51 16.10 -4.80 13.31
CA CYS A 51 15.43 -3.84 12.47
C CYS A 51 14.28 -4.58 11.78
N GLU A 52 13.15 -4.67 12.48
CA GLU A 52 11.93 -5.26 11.92
C GLU A 52 11.50 -4.45 10.69
N SER A 53 11.72 -4.98 9.48
CA SER A 53 11.25 -4.37 8.23
C SER A 53 9.72 -4.46 8.14
N TYR A 54 9.09 -3.51 7.47
CA TYR A 54 7.63 -3.54 7.25
C TYR A 54 7.21 -4.76 6.41
N PHE A 55 7.76 -4.91 5.20
CA PHE A 55 7.61 -6.12 4.41
C PHE A 55 8.74 -7.12 4.68
N PRO A 56 8.47 -8.44 4.65
CA PRO A 56 7.16 -9.09 4.83
C PRO A 56 6.63 -9.28 6.27
N PRO A 57 7.39 -9.17 7.39
CA PRO A 57 6.89 -9.59 8.71
C PRO A 57 5.60 -8.86 9.16
N ARG A 58 5.53 -7.54 9.01
CA ARG A 58 4.41 -6.76 9.58
C ARG A 58 3.09 -6.95 8.86
N ILE A 59 3.12 -7.28 7.58
CA ILE A 59 1.88 -7.52 6.84
C ILE A 59 1.18 -8.82 7.24
N GLN A 60 1.93 -9.76 7.83
CA GLN A 60 1.39 -11.03 8.35
C GLN A 60 0.88 -10.87 9.78
N ASP A 61 1.56 -10.05 10.60
CA ASP A 61 1.30 -9.97 12.04
C ASP A 61 0.40 -8.80 12.48
N VAL A 62 0.55 -7.60 11.87
CA VAL A 62 -0.02 -6.34 12.41
C VAL A 62 -0.56 -5.43 11.29
N ASN A 63 -1.30 -6.00 10.35
CA ASN A 63 -1.90 -5.23 9.25
C ASN A 63 -3.35 -4.82 9.53
N GLU A 64 -3.53 -3.84 10.40
CA GLU A 64 -4.85 -3.31 10.79
C GLU A 64 -5.16 -2.00 10.05
N ALA A 65 -6.41 -1.83 9.59
CA ALA A 65 -6.81 -0.65 8.80
C ALA A 65 -6.68 0.70 9.56
N GLY A 66 -6.60 0.64 10.89
CA GLY A 66 -6.41 1.80 11.78
C GLY A 66 -4.95 2.11 12.11
N SER A 67 -3.99 1.27 11.71
CA SER A 67 -2.58 1.52 11.98
C SER A 67 -2.01 2.61 11.05
N THR A 68 -0.87 3.19 11.45
CA THR A 68 -0.14 4.17 10.62
C THR A 68 0.27 3.58 9.27
N PHE A 69 0.57 2.28 9.20
CA PHE A 69 0.96 1.60 7.97
C PHE A 69 0.04 0.43 7.67
N PHE A 70 -0.81 0.59 6.67
CA PHE A 70 -1.75 -0.42 6.22
C PHE A 70 -1.48 -0.83 4.78
N SER A 71 -1.56 -2.12 4.50
CA SER A 71 -1.35 -2.70 3.16
C SER A 71 -2.56 -3.49 2.67
N GLU A 72 -2.90 -3.36 1.40
CA GLU A 72 -3.88 -4.23 0.73
C GLU A 72 -3.33 -4.81 -0.58
N PHE A 73 -3.69 -6.07 -0.83
CA PHE A 73 -3.28 -6.84 -1.99
C PHE A 73 -4.50 -7.27 -2.78
N TYR A 74 -4.45 -7.11 -4.11
CA TYR A 74 -5.56 -7.43 -5.00
C TYR A 74 -5.09 -8.40 -6.09
N LEU A 75 -5.58 -9.63 -6.04
CA LEU A 75 -5.47 -10.62 -7.11
C LEU A 75 -6.58 -10.36 -8.13
N THR A 76 -6.20 -9.79 -9.26
CA THR A 76 -7.14 -9.43 -10.34
C THR A 76 -7.62 -10.65 -11.12
N ARG A 77 -6.89 -11.77 -11.05
CA ARG A 77 -7.30 -13.06 -11.59
C ARG A 77 -6.90 -14.16 -10.60
N GLY A 78 -7.88 -14.84 -10.04
CA GLY A 78 -7.65 -15.89 -9.06
C GLY A 78 -8.75 -15.93 -8.03
N GLU A 79 -8.89 -17.09 -7.41
CA GLU A 79 -9.87 -17.36 -6.38
C GLU A 79 -9.13 -17.65 -5.07
N LYS A 80 -9.88 -17.57 -3.97
CA LYS A 80 -9.35 -17.94 -2.67
C LYS A 80 -9.00 -19.42 -2.67
N ASP A 81 -7.78 -19.73 -2.27
CA ASP A 81 -7.29 -21.09 -2.07
C ASP A 81 -7.05 -21.30 -0.58
N VAL A 82 -7.91 -22.10 0.05
CA VAL A 82 -7.85 -22.33 1.49
C VAL A 82 -6.63 -23.16 1.91
N GLU A 83 -6.02 -23.88 0.98
CA GLU A 83 -4.83 -24.70 1.22
C GLU A 83 -3.53 -23.90 1.02
N ALA A 84 -3.60 -22.74 0.35
CA ALA A 84 -2.43 -21.90 0.12
C ALA A 84 -2.02 -21.14 1.40
N GLN A 85 -0.78 -21.35 1.84
CA GLN A 85 -0.22 -20.68 3.02
C GLN A 85 -0.27 -19.14 2.91
N LEU A 86 -0.03 -18.60 1.71
CA LEU A 86 -0.10 -17.16 1.45
C LEU A 86 -1.48 -16.58 1.73
N ASP A 87 -2.53 -17.27 1.30
CA ASP A 87 -3.92 -16.86 1.50
C ASP A 87 -4.27 -16.84 3.01
N HIS A 88 -3.67 -17.75 3.79
CA HIS A 88 -3.78 -17.74 5.25
C HIS A 88 -3.03 -16.57 5.89
N GLN A 89 -1.79 -16.31 5.46
CA GLN A 89 -0.94 -15.23 5.96
C GLN A 89 -1.53 -13.85 5.68
N LEU A 90 -2.14 -13.67 4.51
CA LEU A 90 -2.68 -12.38 4.05
C LEU A 90 -4.21 -12.29 4.18
N ARG A 91 -4.85 -13.16 4.97
CA ARG A 91 -6.31 -13.27 5.05
C ARG A 91 -7.05 -11.95 5.31
N ASN A 92 -6.41 -11.00 6.01
CA ASN A 92 -7.00 -9.73 6.39
C ASN A 92 -6.87 -8.64 5.30
N CYS A 93 -5.99 -8.85 4.32
CA CYS A 93 -5.62 -7.83 3.34
C CYS A 93 -5.53 -8.29 1.89
N LEU A 94 -5.71 -9.59 1.63
CA LEU A 94 -5.77 -10.15 0.28
C LEU A 94 -7.22 -10.19 -0.23
N ARG A 95 -7.44 -9.59 -1.40
CA ARG A 95 -8.72 -9.53 -2.12
C ARG A 95 -8.62 -10.30 -3.42
N TYR A 96 -9.62 -11.13 -3.72
CA TYR A 96 -9.64 -12.01 -4.90
C TYR A 96 -10.61 -11.48 -5.96
N GLY A 97 -10.35 -11.81 -7.23
CA GLY A 97 -11.20 -11.49 -8.37
C GLY A 97 -11.55 -10.01 -8.56
N SER A 98 -10.78 -9.11 -7.95
CA SER A 98 -11.13 -7.68 -7.86
C SER A 98 -9.93 -6.79 -8.11
N ARG A 99 -10.24 -5.54 -8.48
CA ARG A 99 -9.26 -4.45 -8.63
C ARG A 99 -9.47 -3.45 -7.49
N PRO A 100 -8.44 -2.70 -7.10
CA PRO A 100 -8.59 -1.63 -6.11
C PRO A 100 -9.63 -0.61 -6.54
N ASP A 101 -10.52 -0.24 -5.63
CA ASP A 101 -11.42 0.91 -5.83
C ASP A 101 -10.66 2.20 -5.49
N VAL A 102 -10.07 2.80 -6.51
CA VAL A 102 -9.26 4.01 -6.41
C VAL A 102 -10.04 5.16 -5.74
N THR A 103 -11.33 5.31 -6.06
CA THR A 103 -12.17 6.38 -5.49
C THR A 103 -12.37 6.17 -4.01
N LYS A 104 -12.71 4.95 -3.59
CA LYS A 104 -12.86 4.62 -2.18
C LYS A 104 -11.56 4.80 -1.39
N ILE A 105 -10.44 4.35 -1.95
CA ILE A 105 -9.12 4.45 -1.32
C ILE A 105 -8.71 5.91 -1.14
N LEU A 106 -8.76 6.71 -2.21
CA LEU A 106 -8.36 8.13 -2.13
C LEU A 106 -9.30 8.92 -1.23
N ARG A 107 -10.61 8.67 -1.27
CA ARG A 107 -11.58 9.31 -0.37
C ARG A 107 -11.26 9.01 1.08
N SER A 108 -11.02 7.74 1.42
CA SER A 108 -10.66 7.34 2.79
C SER A 108 -9.37 8.03 3.27
N MET A 109 -8.35 8.13 2.41
CA MET A 109 -7.13 8.86 2.76
C MET A 109 -7.36 10.37 2.92
N GLY A 110 -8.23 10.97 2.10
CA GLY A 110 -8.64 12.36 2.25
C GLY A 110 -9.43 12.61 3.54
N GLU A 111 -10.26 11.66 3.97
CA GLU A 111 -10.98 11.73 5.25
C GLU A 111 -10.01 11.64 6.44
N LYS A 112 -9.04 10.73 6.40
CA LYS A 112 -7.96 10.66 7.39
C LYS A 112 -7.16 11.95 7.44
N ALA A 113 -6.78 12.52 6.30
CA ALA A 113 -6.08 13.80 6.25
C ALA A 113 -6.88 14.92 6.92
N LYS A 114 -8.19 15.01 6.67
CA LYS A 114 -9.07 15.99 7.35
C LYS A 114 -9.13 15.80 8.86
N GLN A 115 -9.20 14.56 9.33
CA GLN A 115 -9.23 14.25 10.76
C GLN A 115 -7.95 14.68 11.46
N ASP A 116 -6.82 14.62 10.75
CA ASP A 116 -5.50 15.03 11.22
C ASP A 116 -5.18 16.51 10.92
N ASP A 117 -6.17 17.34 10.56
CA ASP A 117 -6.00 18.74 10.13
C ASP A 117 -5.00 18.95 8.97
N SER A 118 -4.71 17.90 8.21
CA SER A 118 -3.91 17.96 6.99
C SER A 118 -4.76 18.38 5.79
N THR A 119 -4.17 19.20 4.94
CA THR A 119 -4.78 19.69 3.71
C THR A 119 -4.31 18.94 2.47
N ARG A 120 -3.36 18.00 2.61
CA ARG A 120 -2.69 17.36 1.48
C ARG A 120 -2.54 15.86 1.69
N VAL A 121 -2.64 15.12 0.59
CA VAL A 121 -2.37 13.68 0.51
C VAL A 121 -1.42 13.45 -0.66
N ALA A 122 -0.23 12.90 -0.38
CA ALA A 122 0.68 12.44 -1.42
C ALA A 122 0.23 11.08 -1.95
N VAL A 123 0.18 10.93 -3.27
CA VAL A 123 -0.24 9.69 -3.94
C VAL A 123 0.86 9.28 -4.92
N LEU A 124 1.55 8.17 -4.64
CA LEU A 124 2.55 7.61 -5.54
C LEU A 124 1.93 6.44 -6.31
N VAL A 125 1.86 6.54 -7.64
CA VAL A 125 1.27 5.51 -8.50
C VAL A 125 2.26 5.04 -9.55
N CYS A 126 2.43 3.73 -9.64
CA CYS A 126 3.21 3.05 -10.67
C CYS A 126 2.39 1.89 -11.23
N GLY A 127 2.19 1.83 -12.54
CA GLY A 127 1.45 0.74 -13.18
C GLY A 127 0.99 1.08 -14.59
N PRO A 128 0.10 0.26 -15.17
CA PRO A 128 -0.41 0.49 -16.52
C PRO A 128 -1.05 1.87 -16.67
N LYS A 129 -0.87 2.49 -17.84
CA LYS A 129 -1.40 3.83 -18.15
C LYS A 129 -2.89 4.02 -17.80
N PRO A 130 -3.81 3.05 -18.02
CA PRO A 130 -5.20 3.20 -17.58
C PRO A 130 -5.37 3.37 -16.06
N LEU A 131 -4.60 2.64 -15.25
CA LEU A 131 -4.62 2.79 -13.78
C LEU A 131 -4.12 4.18 -13.38
N VAL A 132 -2.97 4.58 -13.93
CA VAL A 132 -2.35 5.89 -13.64
C VAL A 132 -3.32 7.02 -13.99
N ASN A 133 -3.90 7.01 -15.18
CA ASN A 133 -4.88 8.00 -15.61
C ASN A 133 -6.11 8.03 -14.68
N GLY A 134 -6.59 6.85 -14.26
CA GLY A 134 -7.70 6.74 -13.31
C GLY A 134 -7.38 7.40 -11.96
N VAL A 135 -6.20 7.13 -11.40
CA VAL A 135 -5.74 7.76 -10.14
C VAL A 135 -5.64 9.27 -10.27
N VAL A 136 -5.08 9.79 -11.37
CA VAL A 136 -5.00 11.24 -11.62
C VAL A 136 -6.39 11.87 -11.71
N ALA A 137 -7.29 11.31 -12.52
CA ALA A 137 -8.64 11.85 -12.70
C ALA A 137 -9.46 11.83 -11.40
N THR A 138 -9.38 10.74 -10.64
CA THR A 138 -10.06 10.62 -9.34
C THR A 138 -9.47 11.58 -8.32
N GLY A 139 -8.15 11.71 -8.24
CA GLY A 139 -7.48 12.66 -7.35
C GLY A 139 -7.89 14.10 -7.62
N MET A 140 -7.98 14.52 -8.88
CA MET A 140 -8.46 15.85 -9.27
C MET A 140 -9.92 16.09 -8.87
N THR A 141 -10.77 15.07 -9.04
CA THR A 141 -12.20 15.14 -8.71
C THR A 141 -12.39 15.28 -7.20
N LEU A 142 -11.79 14.38 -6.42
CA LEU A 142 -11.87 14.40 -4.97
C LEU A 142 -11.21 15.65 -4.38
N SER A 143 -10.19 16.20 -5.04
CA SER A 143 -9.56 17.42 -4.55
C SER A 143 -10.55 18.58 -4.43
N LYS A 144 -11.43 18.72 -5.43
CA LYS A 144 -12.48 19.74 -5.46
C LYS A 144 -13.60 19.42 -4.48
N GLU A 145 -14.08 18.17 -4.46
CA GLU A 145 -15.18 17.73 -3.60
C GLU A 145 -14.83 17.87 -2.11
N MET A 146 -13.63 17.45 -1.74
CA MET A 146 -13.22 17.35 -0.35
C MET A 146 -12.48 18.60 0.14
N LYS A 147 -12.02 19.50 -0.74
CA LYS A 147 -11.10 20.60 -0.40
C LYS A 147 -9.78 20.08 0.23
N ILE A 148 -9.26 18.98 -0.30
CA ILE A 148 -7.97 18.38 0.05
C ILE A 148 -7.13 18.31 -1.23
N GLN A 149 -5.85 18.67 -1.19
CA GLN A 149 -5.01 18.53 -2.37
C GLN A 149 -4.43 17.11 -2.45
N PHE A 150 -4.79 16.38 -3.51
CA PHE A 150 -4.16 15.10 -3.82
C PHE A 150 -2.98 15.32 -4.78
N ASP A 151 -1.76 15.23 -4.25
CA ASP A 151 -0.52 15.37 -5.02
C ASP A 151 -0.15 14.03 -5.64
N VAL A 152 -0.58 13.81 -6.88
CA VAL A 152 -0.34 12.55 -7.60
C VAL A 152 1.01 12.58 -8.31
N HIS A 153 1.91 11.70 -7.89
CA HIS A 153 3.21 11.45 -8.49
C HIS A 153 3.16 10.13 -9.26
N THR A 154 3.40 10.23 -10.57
CA THR A 154 3.45 9.07 -11.46
C THR A 154 4.88 8.58 -11.55
N GLU A 155 5.13 7.40 -10.97
CA GLU A 155 6.44 6.77 -11.01
C GLU A 155 6.50 5.80 -12.19
N LEU A 156 7.52 5.95 -13.02
CA LEU A 156 7.87 5.02 -14.09
C LEU A 156 9.15 4.31 -13.66
N PHE A 157 9.01 3.11 -13.10
CA PHE A 157 10.15 2.23 -12.90
C PHE A 157 10.26 1.36 -14.16
N ASP A 158 11.35 1.49 -14.90
CA ASP A 158 11.68 0.51 -15.93
C ASP A 158 11.89 -0.85 -15.26
N PHE A 159 11.25 -1.90 -15.80
CA PHE A 159 11.35 -3.29 -15.34
C PHE A 159 11.93 -4.17 -16.43
#